data_AF-A0A950XZD4-F1
#
_entry.id   AF-A0A950XZD4-F1
#
_cell.length_a   1.000
_cell.length_b   1.000
_cell.length_c   1.000
_cell.angle_alpha   90.00
_cell.angle_beta   90.00
_cell.angle_gamma   90.00
#
_symmetry.space_group_name_H-M   'P 1'
#
loop_
_entity.id
_entity.type
_entity.pdbx_description
1 polymer ?
#
loop_
_entity_poly.entity_id
_entity_poly.type
_entity_poly.pdbx_seq_one_letter_code
_entity_poly.pdbx_strand_id
1 'polypeptide(L)'
;MAPTDVIRRILPYSTAAVVIAAAYAGWVMYSRYTGARAAERNAEKRTLEHDIVAGGQIQAQFGDELKILNFAADTAVTHPGGRVLLCYGVANAVSLKIEPEIEPLKPAMTRCIEAFPKKTTTYTLTAADASGHLVNAALTINVK
;
A
#
# COMPACT_ATOMS: atom_id res chain seq x y z
N MET A 1 -53.50 -27.42 -45.93
CA MET A 1 -52.49 -26.42 -46.33
C MET A 1 -51.38 -26.45 -45.31
N ALA A 2 -50.16 -26.82 -45.71
CA ALA A 2 -49.09 -27.27 -44.81
C ALA A 2 -48.40 -26.12 -44.04
N PRO A 3 -47.99 -26.35 -42.77
CA PRO A 3 -47.35 -25.36 -41.89
C PRO A 3 -45.92 -24.97 -42.31
N THR A 4 -45.40 -25.52 -43.41
CA THR A 4 -44.03 -25.34 -43.89
C THR A 4 -43.78 -24.01 -44.62
N ASP A 5 -44.83 -23.32 -45.07
CA ASP A 5 -44.70 -22.08 -45.84
C ASP A 5 -44.40 -20.85 -44.97
N VAL A 6 -44.94 -20.84 -43.74
CA VAL A 6 -44.73 -19.77 -42.76
C VAL A 6 -43.28 -19.76 -42.24
N ILE A 7 -42.72 -20.96 -42.03
CA ILE A 7 -41.34 -21.15 -41.53
C ILE A 7 -40.32 -20.60 -42.53
N ARG A 8 -40.52 -20.84 -43.83
CA ARG A 8 -39.61 -20.39 -44.89
C ARG A 8 -39.56 -18.86 -45.05
N ARG A 9 -40.64 -18.18 -44.65
CA ARG A 9 -40.79 -16.71 -44.77
C ARG A 9 -40.22 -15.93 -43.59
N ILE A 10 -40.10 -16.55 -42.40
CA ILE A 10 -39.59 -15.92 -41.16
C ILE A 10 -38.09 -16.19 -40.95
N LEU A 11 -37.57 -17.28 -41.55
CA LEU A 11 -36.17 -17.67 -41.59
C LEU A 11 -35.15 -16.56 -41.93
N PRO A 12 -35.38 -15.67 -42.92
CA PRO A 12 -34.40 -14.61 -43.23
C PRO A 12 -34.35 -13.49 -42.19
N TYR A 13 -35.40 -13.31 -41.39
CA TYR A 13 -35.45 -12.27 -40.36
C TYR A 13 -34.81 -12.74 -39.05
N SER A 14 -34.95 -14.02 -38.70
CA SER A 14 -34.29 -14.59 -37.53
C SER A 14 -32.77 -14.66 -37.72
N THR A 15 -32.30 -14.98 -38.92
CA THR A 15 -30.85 -14.97 -39.25
C THR A 15 -30.28 -13.55 -39.19
N ALA A 16 -31.00 -12.56 -39.73
CA ALA A 16 -30.60 -11.15 -39.63
C ALA A 16 -30.47 -10.68 -38.17
N ALA A 17 -31.44 -11.02 -37.30
CA ALA A 17 -31.38 -10.67 -35.88
C ALA A 17 -30.19 -11.34 -35.15
N VAL A 18 -29.88 -12.60 -35.47
CA VAL A 18 -28.74 -13.33 -34.89
C VAL A 18 -27.40 -12.74 -35.34
N VAL A 19 -27.27 -12.36 -36.62
CA VAL A 19 -26.05 -11.70 -37.13
C VAL A 19 -25.81 -10.36 -36.45
N ILE A 20 -26.86 -9.56 -36.26
CA ILE A 20 -26.77 -8.28 -35.55
C ILE A 20 -26.35 -8.51 -34.09
N ALA A 21 -26.96 -9.49 -33.41
CA ALA A 21 -26.59 -9.83 -32.03
C ALA A 21 -25.14 -10.31 -31.92
N ALA A 22 -24.66 -11.12 -32.87
CA ALA A 22 -23.28 -11.60 -32.92
C ALA A 22 -22.28 -10.47 -33.21
N ALA A 23 -22.61 -9.57 -34.13
CA ALA A 23 -21.79 -8.39 -34.43
C ALA A 23 -21.69 -7.46 -33.20
N TYR A 24 -22.81 -7.24 -32.49
CA TYR A 24 -22.83 -6.46 -31.25
C TYR A 24 -22.02 -7.13 -30.14
N ALA A 25 -22.18 -8.45 -29.95
CA ALA A 25 -21.41 -9.21 -28.97
C ALA A 25 -19.90 -9.19 -29.29
N GLY A 26 -19.53 -9.34 -30.55
CA GLY A 26 -18.14 -9.22 -31.02
C GLY A 26 -17.57 -7.82 -30.76
N TRP A 27 -18.35 -6.76 -31.03
CA TRP A 27 -17.96 -5.39 -30.74
C TRP A 27 -17.78 -5.11 -29.25
N VAL A 28 -18.70 -5.59 -28.40
CA VAL A 28 -18.59 -5.47 -26.93
C VAL A 28 -17.39 -6.27 -26.41
N MET A 29 -17.16 -7.48 -26.93
CA MET A 29 -16.03 -8.30 -26.51
C MET A 29 -14.69 -7.66 -26.95
N TYR A 30 -14.64 -7.09 -28.16
CA TYR A 30 -13.51 -6.28 -28.63
C TYR A 30 -13.28 -5.03 -27.76
N SER A 31 -14.36 -4.33 -27.37
CA SER A 31 -14.28 -3.14 -26.51
C SER A 31 -13.86 -3.48 -25.08
N ARG A 32 -14.29 -4.62 -24.55
CA ARG A 32 -13.91 -5.06 -23.20
C ARG A 32 -12.51 -5.67 -23.16
N TYR A 33 -12.09 -6.36 -24.23
CA TYR A 33 -10.74 -6.89 -24.36
C TYR A 33 -9.69 -5.77 -24.39
N THR A 34 -9.98 -4.66 -25.07
CA THR A 34 -9.11 -3.46 -25.06
C THR A 34 -9.14 -2.73 -23.71
N GLY A 35 -10.29 -2.73 -23.02
CA GLY A 35 -10.47 -2.11 -21.70
C GLY A 35 -9.66 -2.76 -20.57
N ALA A 36 -9.45 -4.09 -20.60
CA ALA A 36 -8.71 -4.80 -19.56
C ALA A 36 -7.25 -4.31 -19.44
N ARG A 37 -6.58 -4.01 -20.56
CA ARG A 37 -5.21 -3.47 -20.58
C ARG A 37 -5.13 -1.99 -20.21
N ALA A 38 -6.20 -1.22 -20.46
CA ALA A 38 -6.25 0.18 -20.05
C ALA A 38 -6.40 0.31 -18.52
N ALA A 39 -7.10 -0.63 -17.87
CA ALA A 39 -7.22 -0.68 -16.42
C ALA A 39 -5.87 -0.91 -15.73
N GLU A 40 -5.04 -1.82 -16.24
CA GLU A 40 -3.68 -2.07 -15.73
C GLU A 40 -2.79 -0.82 -15.79
N ARG A 41 -2.73 -0.14 -16.95
CA ARG A 41 -1.94 1.10 -17.10
C ARG A 41 -2.43 2.23 -16.21
N ASN A 42 -3.74 2.33 -16.00
CA ASN A 42 -4.29 3.35 -15.12
C ASN A 42 -4.01 3.05 -13.65
N ALA A 43 -3.97 1.77 -13.24
CA ALA A 43 -3.59 1.37 -11.90
C ALA A 43 -2.11 1.72 -11.62
N GLU A 44 -1.21 1.40 -12.56
CA GLU A 44 0.22 1.73 -12.44
C GLU A 44 0.47 3.24 -12.40
N LYS A 45 -0.21 4.02 -13.25
CA LYS A 45 -0.11 5.49 -13.21
C LYS A 45 -0.53 6.05 -11.85
N ARG A 46 -1.61 5.51 -11.26
CA ARG A 46 -2.10 5.95 -9.95
C ARG A 46 -1.11 5.64 -8.83
N THR A 47 -0.44 4.50 -8.86
CA THR A 47 0.58 4.17 -7.85
C THR A 47 1.78 5.07 -7.98
N LEU A 48 2.27 5.28 -9.21
CA LEU A 48 3.38 6.20 -9.46
C LEU A 48 3.05 7.64 -9.03
N GLU A 49 1.86 8.14 -9.39
CA GLU A 49 1.41 9.48 -8.99
C GLU A 49 1.29 9.61 -7.47
N HIS A 50 0.74 8.60 -6.80
CA HIS A 50 0.66 8.55 -5.34
C HIS A 50 2.05 8.58 -4.68
N ASP A 51 3.00 7.79 -5.18
CA ASP A 51 4.35 7.71 -4.64
C ASP A 51 5.15 9.00 -4.89
N ILE A 52 4.99 9.62 -6.07
CA ILE A 52 5.60 10.91 -6.41
C ILE A 52 5.05 12.02 -5.50
N VAL A 53 3.73 12.08 -5.31
CA VAL A 53 3.11 13.09 -4.44
C VAL A 53 3.53 12.89 -2.99
N ALA A 54 3.55 11.65 -2.49
CA ALA A 54 4.02 11.34 -1.14
C ALA A 54 5.49 11.74 -0.93
N GLY A 55 6.37 11.40 -1.88
CA GLY A 55 7.78 11.82 -1.85
C GLY A 55 7.95 13.34 -1.89
N GLY A 56 7.21 14.03 -2.76
CA GLY A 56 7.25 15.48 -2.88
C GLY A 56 6.75 16.21 -1.63
N GLN A 57 5.72 15.69 -0.95
CA GLN A 57 5.25 16.26 0.33
C GLN A 57 6.32 16.13 1.43
N ILE A 58 7.00 14.98 1.50
CA ILE A 58 8.08 14.74 2.47
C ILE A 58 9.23 15.72 2.22
N GLN A 59 9.66 15.91 0.97
CA GLN A 59 10.72 16.86 0.62
C GLN A 59 10.33 18.31 0.92
N ALA A 60 9.10 18.72 0.63
CA ALA A 60 8.64 20.08 0.89
C ALA A 60 8.61 20.41 2.40
N GLN A 61 8.35 19.43 3.26
CA GLN A 61 8.23 19.62 4.70
C GLN A 61 9.57 19.42 5.45
N PHE A 62 10.40 18.48 5.02
CA PHE A 62 11.61 18.06 5.75
C PHE A 62 12.91 18.24 4.97
N GLY A 63 12.86 18.64 3.70
CA GLY A 63 14.01 18.67 2.79
C GLY A 63 14.51 17.28 2.46
N ASP A 64 15.78 17.18 2.05
CA ASP A 64 16.49 15.90 1.87
C ASP A 64 17.19 15.44 3.15
N GLU A 65 16.93 16.09 4.29
CA GLU A 65 17.59 15.79 5.56
C GLU A 65 16.95 14.56 6.23
N LEU A 66 17.79 13.64 6.70
CA LEU A 66 17.38 12.51 7.51
C LEU A 66 16.86 12.99 8.88
N LYS A 67 15.59 12.70 9.19
CA LYS A 67 14.98 13.12 10.46
C LYS A 67 14.11 12.04 11.09
N ILE A 68 14.21 11.93 12.41
CA ILE A 68 13.24 11.20 13.24
C ILE A 68 12.13 12.18 13.60
N LEU A 69 10.92 11.91 13.10
CA LEU A 69 9.74 12.74 13.29
C LEU A 69 9.10 12.52 14.66
N ASN A 70 9.03 11.26 15.07
CA ASN A 70 8.47 10.86 16.36
C ASN A 70 9.09 9.55 16.81
N PHE A 71 9.29 9.40 18.12
CA PHE A 71 9.66 8.15 18.75
C PHE A 71 9.10 8.12 20.17
N ALA A 72 7.95 7.45 20.35
CA ALA A 72 7.20 7.44 21.59
C ALA A 72 6.49 6.11 21.80
N ALA A 73 6.23 5.76 23.05
CA ALA A 73 5.41 4.60 23.42
C ALA A 73 4.04 5.05 23.94
N ASP A 74 3.06 4.16 23.86
CA ASP A 74 1.74 4.35 24.47
C ASP A 74 1.80 4.46 26.01
N THR A 75 2.70 3.69 26.63
CA THR A 75 2.97 3.75 28.07
C THR A 75 4.46 3.73 28.37
N ALA A 76 4.89 4.58 29.32
CA ALA A 76 6.26 4.58 29.84
C ALA A 76 6.48 3.57 30.98
N VAL A 77 5.41 2.95 31.49
CA VAL A 77 5.45 1.98 32.59
C VAL A 77 4.57 0.78 32.26
N THR A 78 5.09 -0.42 32.40
CA THR A 78 4.36 -1.68 32.18
C THR A 78 4.74 -2.74 33.20
N HIS A 79 3.97 -3.82 33.25
CA HIS A 79 4.31 -5.01 34.04
C HIS A 79 5.26 -5.92 33.23
N PRO A 80 6.03 -6.83 33.87
CA PRO A 80 6.93 -7.73 33.16
C PRO A 80 6.23 -8.53 32.06
N GLY A 81 6.67 -8.36 30.81
CA GLY A 81 6.08 -9.02 29.64
C GLY A 81 4.74 -8.41 29.19
N GLY A 82 4.35 -7.26 29.75
CA GLY A 82 3.18 -6.51 29.31
C GLY A 82 3.36 -5.96 27.89
N ARG A 83 2.24 -5.80 27.17
CA ARG A 83 2.25 -5.19 25.84
C ARG A 83 2.55 -3.69 25.95
N VAL A 84 3.42 -3.20 25.08
CA VAL A 84 3.73 -1.77 24.90
C VAL A 84 3.74 -1.49 23.41
N LEU A 85 3.03 -0.46 22.98
CA LEU A 85 2.97 -0.04 21.59
C LEU A 85 3.97 1.09 21.38
N LEU A 86 5.03 0.80 20.62
CA LEU A 86 6.08 1.75 20.28
C LEU A 86 5.82 2.34 18.90
N CYS A 87 5.54 3.63 18.82
CA CYS A 87 5.27 4.35 17.60
C CYS A 87 6.48 5.20 17.19
N TYR A 88 6.89 5.04 15.93
CA TYR A 88 7.99 5.79 15.34
C TYR A 88 7.58 6.41 14.01
N GLY A 89 8.25 7.49 13.63
CA GLY A 89 8.13 8.13 12.34
C GLY A 89 9.47 8.67 11.89
N VAL A 90 9.86 8.42 10.64
CA VAL A 90 11.14 8.85 10.07
C VAL A 90 10.97 9.38 8.65
N ALA A 91 11.67 10.46 8.32
CA ALA A 91 11.74 11.04 6.98
C ALA A 91 13.12 10.80 6.36
N ASN A 92 13.12 10.54 5.05
CA ASN A 92 14.33 10.33 4.23
C ASN A 92 15.26 9.19 4.71
N ALA A 93 14.71 8.21 5.44
CA ALA A 93 15.45 7.03 5.86
C ALA A 93 15.30 5.88 4.84
N VAL A 94 16.40 5.18 4.56
CA VAL A 94 16.45 3.97 3.73
C VAL A 94 16.45 2.71 4.60
N SER A 95 17.10 2.77 5.76
CA SER A 95 17.11 1.64 6.71
C SER A 95 16.86 2.10 8.14
N LEU A 96 16.30 1.18 8.93
CA LEU A 96 16.02 1.38 10.34
C LEU A 96 16.48 0.19 11.15
N LYS A 97 17.00 0.46 12.33
CA LYS A 97 17.37 -0.55 13.32
C LYS A 97 16.84 -0.12 14.68
N ILE A 98 16.33 -1.06 15.46
CA ILE A 98 15.97 -0.83 16.86
C ILE A 98 16.74 -1.78 17.76
N GLU A 99 17.19 -1.27 18.90
CA GLU A 99 17.89 -2.04 19.93
C GLU A 99 17.20 -1.86 21.27
N PRO A 100 16.83 -2.94 22.01
CA PRO A 100 16.91 -4.34 21.59
C PRO A 100 15.99 -4.68 20.41
N GLU A 101 16.41 -5.65 19.61
CA GLU A 101 15.69 -6.06 18.41
C GLU A 101 14.31 -6.63 18.76
N ILE A 102 13.27 -6.10 18.11
CA ILE A 102 11.88 -6.57 18.25
C ILE A 102 11.46 -7.26 16.97
N GLU A 103 11.51 -6.52 15.85
CA GLU A 103 11.18 -6.97 14.50
C GLU A 103 11.91 -6.10 13.46
N PRO A 104 12.04 -6.56 12.20
CA PRO A 104 12.58 -5.74 11.13
C PRO A 104 11.70 -4.50 10.84
N LEU A 105 12.28 -3.31 11.00
CA LEU A 105 11.60 -2.05 10.79
C LEU A 105 11.70 -1.59 9.34
N LYS A 106 10.60 -1.04 8.81
CA LYS A 106 10.58 -0.35 7.52
C LYS A 106 10.47 1.16 7.74
N PRO A 107 11.16 1.99 6.93
CA PRO A 107 10.95 3.43 6.92
C PRO A 107 9.48 3.77 6.69
N ALA A 108 8.93 4.59 7.58
CA ALA A 108 7.54 5.03 7.52
C ALA A 108 7.39 6.38 8.23
N MET A 109 6.46 7.20 7.74
CA MET A 109 6.11 8.47 8.38
C MET A 109 5.48 8.27 9.77
N THR A 110 4.72 7.19 9.93
CA THR A 110 4.12 6.79 11.21
C THR A 110 3.86 5.29 11.17
N ARG A 111 4.49 4.53 12.07
CA ARG A 111 4.25 3.10 12.25
C ARG A 111 4.39 2.75 13.72
N CYS A 112 3.52 1.87 14.20
CA CYS A 112 3.55 1.38 15.56
C CYS A 112 3.86 -0.13 15.58
N ILE A 113 4.68 -0.55 16.53
CA ILE A 113 5.12 -1.93 16.71
C ILE A 113 4.88 -2.36 18.17
N GLU A 114 4.58 -3.64 18.37
CA GLU A 114 4.33 -4.17 19.70
C GLU A 114 5.63 -4.71 20.32
N ALA A 115 5.92 -4.26 21.54
CA ALA A 115 7.05 -4.68 22.34
C ALA A 115 6.57 -5.34 23.64
N PHE A 116 7.32 -6.33 24.12
CA PHE A 116 7.00 -7.07 25.35
C PHE A 116 8.20 -7.06 26.32
N PRO A 117 8.54 -5.89 26.90
CA PRO A 117 9.70 -5.78 27.78
C PRO A 117 9.51 -6.57 29.08
N LYS A 118 10.46 -7.45 29.40
CA LYS A 118 10.46 -8.24 30.65
C LYS A 118 11.06 -7.49 31.83
N LYS A 119 11.86 -6.47 31.57
CA LYS A 119 12.58 -5.63 32.53
C LYS A 119 12.65 -4.21 31.98
N THR A 120 12.96 -3.23 32.83
CA THR A 120 13.18 -1.85 32.37
C THR A 120 14.20 -1.84 31.23
N THR A 121 13.76 -1.41 30.06
CA THR A 121 14.51 -1.52 28.81
C THR A 121 14.54 -0.17 28.12
N THR A 122 15.73 0.26 27.70
CA THR A 122 15.90 1.43 26.85
C THR A 122 15.93 0.96 25.41
N TYR A 123 14.96 1.42 24.62
CA TYR A 123 14.90 1.22 23.18
C TYR A 123 15.61 2.37 22.47
N THR A 124 16.55 2.03 21.60
CA THR A 124 17.26 2.97 20.75
C THR A 124 16.89 2.71 19.30
N LEU A 125 16.28 3.69 18.64
CA LEU A 125 15.99 3.68 17.21
C LEU A 125 17.11 4.39 16.48
N THR A 126 17.70 3.72 15.49
CA THR A 126 18.72 4.25 14.59
C THR A 126 18.16 4.25 13.17
N ALA A 127 18.15 5.41 12.53
CA ALA A 127 17.78 5.57 11.13
C ALA A 127 19.00 5.91 10.28
N ALA A 128 19.06 5.38 9.06
CA ALA A 128 20.11 5.67 8.10
C ALA A 128 19.53 6.13 6.76
N ASP A 129 20.15 7.12 6.12
CA ASP A 129 19.81 7.57 4.76
C ASP A 129 20.65 6.83 3.69
N ALA A 130 20.39 7.16 2.42
CA ALA A 130 21.15 6.61 1.28
C ALA A 130 22.61 7.08 1.24
N SER A 131 22.91 8.20 1.90
CA SER A 131 24.24 8.83 1.95
C SER A 131 25.11 8.28 3.07
N GLY A 132 24.55 7.46 3.97
CA GLY A 132 25.23 6.87 5.12
C GLY A 132 25.17 7.70 6.40
N HIS A 133 24.41 8.80 6.44
CA HIS A 133 24.16 9.52 7.69
C HIS A 133 23.29 8.71 8.62
N LEU A 134 23.53 8.85 9.92
CA LEU A 134 22.81 8.15 10.97
C LEU A 134 22.21 9.16 11.96
N VAL A 135 20.96 8.93 12.34
CA VAL A 135 20.29 9.65 13.43
C VAL A 135 19.70 8.67 14.42
N ASN A 136 19.78 8.98 15.70
CA ASN A 136 19.41 8.07 16.78
C ASN A 136 18.42 8.75 17.72
N ALA A 137 17.45 7.99 18.24
CA ALA A 137 16.53 8.41 19.30
C ALA A 137 16.41 7.29 20.34
N ALA A 138 16.29 7.66 21.62
CA ALA A 138 16.20 6.69 22.72
C ALA A 138 14.94 6.93 23.56
N LEU A 139 14.32 5.84 24.01
CA LEU A 139 13.14 5.83 24.87
C LEU A 139 13.26 4.74 25.92
N THR A 140 13.05 5.07 27.19
CA THR A 140 13.10 4.09 28.28
C THR A 140 11.70 3.68 28.73
N ILE A 141 11.45 2.37 28.74
CA ILE A 141 10.22 1.78 29.27
C ILE A 141 10.53 1.14 30.61
N ASN A 142 9.87 1.61 31.65
CA ASN A 142 10.03 1.08 33.01
C ASN A 142 9.14 -0.13 33.22
N VAL A 143 9.69 -1.19 33.82
CA VAL A 143 8.93 -2.36 34.22
C VAL A 143 8.79 -2.38 35.73
N LYS A 144 7.55 -2.42 36.24
CA LYS A 144 7.22 -2.45 37.66
C LYS A 144 6.38 -3.67 38.03
#